data_AF-A0A1W9GI97-F1
#
_entry.id   AF-A0A1W9GI97-F1
#
_cell.length_a   1.000
_cell.length_b   1.000
_cell.length_c   1.000
_cell.angle_alpha   90.00
_cell.angle_beta   90.00
_cell.angle_gamma   90.00
#
_symmetry.space_group_name_H-M   'P 1'
#
loop_
_entity.id
_entity.type
_entity.pdbx_description
1 polymer ?
#
loop_
_entity_poly.entity_id
_entity_poly.type
_entity_poly.pdbx_seq_one_letter_code
_entity_poly.pdbx_strand_id
1 'polypeptide(L)'
;MTRQDALAEIVAERNRQERLKASGKFAHSCADNALSHTACLPVLAEEFGEVARAICEWDTLNLRDELIQTAAVCLAWLEGLEEKTFQIVSV
;
A
#
# COMPACT_ATOMS: atom_id res chain seq x y z
N MET A 1 -5.72 -17.24 -10.45
CA MET A 1 -4.55 -16.60 -9.85
C MET A 1 -3.93 -17.56 -8.85
N THR A 2 -2.64 -17.86 -8.99
CA THR A 2 -1.89 -18.59 -7.96
C THR A 2 -1.43 -17.64 -6.86
N ARG A 3 -0.95 -18.18 -5.73
CA ARG A 3 -0.34 -17.35 -4.68
C ARG A 3 0.88 -16.57 -5.19
N GLN A 4 1.68 -17.17 -6.07
CA GLN A 4 2.87 -16.53 -6.63
C GLN A 4 2.48 -15.37 -7.55
N ASP A 5 1.44 -15.55 -8.37
CA ASP A 5 0.91 -14.47 -9.22
C ASP A 5 0.43 -13.29 -8.36
N ALA A 6 -0.35 -13.57 -7.31
CA ALA A 6 -0.86 -12.53 -6.40
C ALA A 6 0.28 -11.72 -5.75
N LEU A 7 1.33 -12.40 -5.27
CA LEU A 7 2.49 -11.73 -4.69
C LEU A 7 3.24 -10.89 -5.73
N ALA A 8 3.40 -11.39 -6.96
CA ALA A 8 4.04 -10.65 -8.03
C ALA A 8 3.26 -9.38 -8.41
N GLU A 9 1.93 -9.46 -8.42
CA GLU A 9 1.05 -8.32 -8.69
C GLU A 9 1.09 -7.28 -7.58
N ILE A 10 1.09 -7.70 -6.30
CA ILE A 10 1.26 -6.79 -5.16
C ILE A 10 2.60 -6.04 -5.26
N VAL A 11 3.68 -6.75 -5.61
CA VAL A 11 5.00 -6.13 -5.81
C VAL A 11 4.98 -5.17 -7.01
N ALA A 12 4.29 -5.52 -8.10
CA ALA A 12 4.16 -4.65 -9.26
C ALA A 12 3.39 -3.36 -8.92
N GLU A 13 2.31 -3.46 -8.15
CA GLU A 13 1.53 -2.31 -7.68
C GLU A 13 2.33 -1.44 -6.69
N ARG A 14 3.05 -2.06 -5.75
CA ARG A 14 3.95 -1.35 -4.85
C ARG A 14 4.99 -0.53 -5.62
N ASN A 15 5.59 -1.11 -6.66
CA ASN A 15 6.52 -0.40 -7.56
C ASN A 15 5.83 0.73 -8.33
N ARG A 16 4.56 0.56 -8.73
CA ARG A 16 3.78 1.63 -9.38
C ARG A 16 3.56 2.80 -8.41
N GLN A 17 3.19 2.55 -7.16
CA GLN A 17 3.03 3.59 -6.15
C GLN A 17 4.32 4.40 -5.95
N GLU A 18 5.49 3.75 -5.91
CA GLU A 18 6.77 4.47 -5.86
C GLU A 18 7.05 5.29 -7.11
N ARG A 19 6.67 4.80 -8.30
CA ARG A 19 6.77 5.62 -9.52
C ARG A 19 5.85 6.84 -9.48
N LEU A 20 4.66 6.72 -8.90
CA LEU A 20 3.73 7.85 -8.75
C LEU A 20 4.25 8.88 -7.74
N LYS A 21 4.91 8.43 -6.67
CA LYS A 21 5.65 9.31 -5.77
C LYS A 21 6.82 9.99 -6.49
N ALA A 22 7.63 9.23 -7.21
CA ALA A 22 8.77 9.76 -7.96
C ALA A 22 8.39 10.75 -9.06
N SER A 23 7.19 10.62 -9.65
CA SER A 23 6.64 11.59 -10.61
C SER A 23 6.05 12.84 -9.95
N GLY A 24 6.01 12.90 -8.61
CA GLY A 24 5.46 14.01 -7.85
C GLY A 24 3.93 13.98 -7.72
N LYS A 25 3.25 12.92 -8.19
CA LYS A 25 1.80 12.78 -7.99
C LYS A 25 1.45 12.65 -6.51
N PHE A 26 2.30 11.97 -5.75
CA PHE A 26 2.19 11.85 -4.30
C PHE A 26 3.48 12.35 -3.64
N ALA A 27 3.36 13.10 -2.56
CA ALA A 27 4.53 13.63 -1.84
C ALA A 27 5.27 12.53 -1.06
N HIS A 28 4.53 11.54 -0.57
CA HIS A 28 5.05 10.47 0.27
C HIS A 28 4.36 9.13 -0.01
N SER A 29 4.98 8.07 0.47
CA SER A 29 4.46 6.71 0.55
C SER A 29 4.45 6.26 2.01
N CYS A 30 3.66 5.23 2.35
CA CYS A 30 3.66 4.64 3.70
C CYS A 30 5.00 3.98 4.10
N ALA A 31 5.92 3.80 3.14
CA ALA A 31 7.28 3.34 3.40
C ALA A 31 8.22 4.47 3.87
N ASP A 32 7.83 5.73 3.71
CA ASP A 32 8.69 6.85 4.11
C ASP A 32 8.75 6.99 5.62
N ASN A 33 9.97 7.01 6.17
CA ASN A 33 10.20 7.19 7.61
C ASN A 33 9.61 8.49 8.17
N ALA A 34 9.48 9.51 7.32
CA ALA A 34 8.88 10.80 7.67
C ALA A 34 7.36 10.73 7.91
N LEU A 35 6.68 9.68 7.43
CA LEU A 35 5.23 9.53 7.62
C LEU A 35 4.93 8.91 8.98
N SER A 36 4.08 9.55 9.77
CA SER A 36 3.59 8.97 11.03
C SER A 36 2.64 7.80 10.77
N HIS A 37 2.51 6.88 11.73
CA HIS A 37 1.49 5.82 11.68
C HIS A 37 0.07 6.36 11.52
N THR A 38 -0.20 7.53 12.12
CA THR A 38 -1.48 8.24 11.98
C THR A 38 -1.73 8.75 10.56
N ALA A 39 -0.67 9.03 9.79
CA ALA A 39 -0.77 9.44 8.39
C ALA A 39 -0.84 8.24 7.42
N CYS A 40 -0.31 7.07 7.79
CA CYS A 40 -0.49 5.84 7.01
C CYS A 40 -1.93 5.28 7.10
N LEU A 41 -2.59 5.46 8.24
CA LEU A 41 -3.96 4.98 8.47
C LEU A 41 -4.97 5.47 7.41
N PRO A 42 -5.07 6.78 7.07
CA PRO A 42 -6.03 7.23 6.06
C PRO A 42 -5.74 6.66 4.67
N VAL A 43 -4.49 6.42 4.30
CA VAL A 43 -4.13 5.78 3.03
C VAL A 43 -4.64 4.34 2.98
N LEU A 44 -4.46 3.58 4.07
CA LEU A 44 -5.02 2.23 4.17
C LEU A 44 -6.56 2.24 4.17
N ALA A 45 -7.16 3.22 4.85
CA ALA A 45 -8.61 3.35 4.92
C ALA A 45 -9.24 3.72 3.56
N GLU A 46 -8.54 4.52 2.75
CA GLU A 46 -8.95 4.85 1.39
C GLU A 46 -9.04 3.58 0.53
N GLU A 47 -7.95 2.79 0.45
CA GLU A 47 -7.92 1.55 -0.34
C GLU A 47 -8.95 0.52 0.16
N PHE A 48 -9.10 0.37 1.48
CA PHE A 48 -10.14 -0.49 2.05
C PHE A 48 -11.56 0.01 1.71
N GLY A 49 -11.74 1.34 1.65
CA GLY A 49 -12.98 1.96 1.21
C GLY A 49 -13.30 1.62 -0.25
N GLU A 50 -12.31 1.59 -1.12
CA GLU A 50 -12.46 1.18 -2.52
C GLU A 50 -12.83 -0.31 -2.66
N VAL A 51 -12.23 -1.19 -1.84
CA VAL A 51 -12.66 -2.60 -1.74
C VAL A 51 -14.13 -2.69 -1.31
N ALA A 52 -14.52 -1.96 -0.27
CA ALA A 52 -15.89 -1.95 0.22
C ALA A 52 -16.86 -1.44 -0.85
N ARG A 53 -16.50 -0.36 -1.56
CA ARG A 53 -17.28 0.20 -2.67
C ARG A 53 -17.46 -0.83 -3.78
N ALA A 54 -16.39 -1.48 -4.24
CA ALA A 54 -16.45 -2.50 -5.28
C ALA A 54 -17.40 -3.66 -4.92
N ILE A 55 -17.41 -4.10 -3.65
CA ILE A 55 -18.34 -5.12 -3.17
C ILE A 55 -19.80 -4.61 -3.19
N CYS A 56 -20.05 -3.42 -2.64
CA CYS A 56 -21.39 -2.84 -2.57
C CYS A 56 -21.98 -2.57 -3.97
N GLU A 57 -21.14 -2.22 -4.93
CA GLU A 57 -21.51 -1.91 -6.31
C GLU A 57 -21.51 -3.14 -7.24
N TRP A 58 -21.18 -4.33 -6.72
CA TRP A 58 -21.05 -5.58 -7.48
C TRP A 58 -20.00 -5.52 -8.60
N ASP A 59 -18.98 -4.66 -8.43
CA ASP A 59 -17.90 -4.45 -9.38
C ASP A 59 -16.76 -5.46 -9.16
N THR A 60 -17.03 -6.69 -9.59
CA THR A 60 -16.06 -7.79 -9.44
C THR A 60 -14.78 -7.61 -10.25
N LEU A 61 -14.79 -6.75 -11.28
CA LEU A 61 -13.60 -6.46 -12.08
C LEU A 61 -12.65 -5.58 -11.29
N ASN A 62 -13.15 -4.51 -10.65
CA ASN A 62 -12.31 -3.62 -9.85
C ASN A 62 -11.93 -4.23 -8.50
N LEU A 63 -12.76 -5.12 -7.92
CA LEU A 63 -12.46 -5.75 -6.62
C LEU A 63 -11.06 -6.39 -6.55
N ARG A 64 -10.61 -7.04 -7.63
CA ARG A 64 -9.27 -7.62 -7.67
C ARG A 64 -8.20 -6.54 -7.51
N ASP A 65 -8.32 -5.46 -8.26
CA ASP A 65 -7.32 -4.39 -8.30
C ASP A 65 -7.29 -3.62 -6.96
N GLU A 66 -8.43 -3.38 -6.33
CA GLU A 66 -8.48 -2.73 -5.01
C GLU A 66 -7.88 -3.61 -3.90
N LEU A 67 -8.04 -4.94 -3.97
CA LEU A 67 -7.38 -5.85 -3.04
C LEU A 67 -5.86 -5.83 -3.19
N ILE A 68 -5.36 -5.75 -4.43
CA ILE A 68 -3.92 -5.65 -4.72
C ILE A 68 -3.37 -4.31 -4.23
N GLN A 69 -4.08 -3.20 -4.48
CA GLN A 69 -3.68 -1.86 -4.03
C GLN A 69 -3.67 -1.76 -2.50
N THR A 70 -4.71 -2.28 -1.83
CA THR A 70 -4.78 -2.38 -0.36
C THR A 70 -3.59 -3.16 0.20
N ALA A 71 -3.28 -4.32 -0.40
CA ALA A 71 -2.14 -5.13 0.03
C ALA A 71 -0.79 -4.43 -0.23
N ALA A 72 -0.66 -3.69 -1.32
CA ALA A 72 0.53 -2.89 -1.62
C ALA A 72 0.74 -1.76 -0.60
N VAL A 73 -0.33 -1.12 -0.11
CA VAL A 73 -0.26 -0.13 0.99
C VAL A 73 0.19 -0.79 2.29
N CYS A 74 -0.33 -1.98 2.62
CA CYS A 74 0.14 -2.74 3.78
C CYS A 74 1.63 -3.09 3.66
N LEU A 75 2.09 -3.54 2.49
CA LEU A 75 3.50 -3.83 2.24
C LEU A 75 4.36 -2.58 2.42
N ALA A 76 3.95 -1.45 1.83
CA ALA A 76 4.64 -0.16 2.00
C ALA A 76 4.78 0.21 3.48
N TRP A 77 3.71 0.01 4.26
CA TRP A 77 3.74 0.35 5.67
C TRP A 77 4.63 -0.60 6.49
N LEU A 78 4.68 -1.89 6.14
CA LEU A 78 5.62 -2.86 6.75
C LEU A 78 7.08 -2.49 6.46
N GLU A 79 7.40 -2.10 5.22
CA GLU A 79 8.73 -1.60 4.84
C GLU A 79 9.15 -0.41 5.74
N GLY A 80 8.24 0.56 5.93
CA GLY A 80 8.48 1.71 6.80
C GLY A 80 8.50 1.38 8.30
N LEU A 81 7.98 0.22 8.73
CA LEU A 81 8.06 -0.23 10.13
C LEU A 81 9.46 -0.81 10.44
N GLU A 82 9.97 -1.65 9.55
CA GLU A 82 11.28 -2.32 9.75
C GLU A 82 12.44 -1.31 9.75
N GLU A 83 12.40 -0.29 8.89
CA GLU A 83 13.39 0.80 8.91
C GLU A 83 13.33 1.62 10.21
N LYS A 84 12.13 1.87 10.76
CA LYS A 84 11.95 2.58 12.03
C LYS A 84 12.44 1.77 13.23
N THR A 85 12.24 0.46 13.24
CA THR A 85 12.73 -0.42 14.32
C THR A 85 14.26 -0.47 14.36
N PHE A 86 14.93 -0.44 13.20
CA PHE A 86 16.40 -0.51 13.15
C PHE A 86 17.09 0.73 13.76
N GLN A 87 16.45 1.91 13.69
CA GLN A 87 16.99 3.14 14.31
C GLN A 87 16.89 3.17 15.84
N ILE A 88 15.96 2.44 16.45
CA ILE A 88 15.75 2.45 17.91
C ILE A 88 16.77 1.56 18.64
N VAL A 89 17.28 0.51 18.00
CA VAL A 89 18.20 -0.47 18.62
C VAL A 89 19.67 -0.08 18.45
N SER A 90 19.97 0.97 17.68
CA SER A 90 21.32 1.41 17.34
C SER A 90 21.89 2.49 18.30
N VAL A 91 21.37 2.59 19.53
CA VAL A 91 21.80 3.58 20.55
C VAL A 91 22.52 2.88 21.70
#